data_AF-J2TR09-F1
#
_entry.id   AF-J2TR09-F1
#
_cell.length_a   1.000
_cell.length_b   1.000
_cell.length_c   1.000
_cell.angle_alpha   90.00
_cell.angle_beta   90.00
_cell.angle_gamma   90.00
#
_symmetry.space_group_name_H-M   'P 1'
#
loop_
_entity.id
_entity.type
_entity.pdbx_description
1 polymer ?
#
loop_
_entity_poly.entity_id
_entity_poly.type
_entity_poly.pdbx_seq_one_letter_code
_entity_poly.pdbx_strand_id
1 'polypeptide(L)'
;MGCSKGPRELWTDEEMEILRINYARGDGISSVMQLLPGRSRKTIFHKAITLGISSARNWSEEECLILVEYYPVLGTKVGKMIGRTAEAVRIKASDMGIKVEGLTPARKWSEDETSLLLKNLDKTPAEIRSLFPDRTPASVSKARLKWKKKLQRP
;
A
#
# COMPACT_ATOMS: atom_id res chain seq x y z
N MET A 1 -22.42 35.04 -26.27
CA MET A 1 -22.26 33.83 -25.42
C MET A 1 -22.37 32.61 -26.32
N GLY A 2 -21.24 32.07 -26.77
CA GLY A 2 -21.20 30.97 -27.74
C GLY A 2 -21.16 29.60 -27.04
N CYS A 3 -22.26 28.86 -27.10
CA CYS A 3 -22.32 27.46 -26.69
C CYS A 3 -21.83 26.56 -27.84
N SER A 4 -20.53 26.43 -28.03
CA SER A 4 -19.96 25.45 -28.95
C SER A 4 -19.96 24.05 -28.31
N LYS A 5 -21.09 23.36 -28.39
CA LYS A 5 -21.12 21.91 -28.19
C LYS A 5 -20.72 21.25 -29.50
N GLY A 6 -19.45 20.84 -29.59
CA GLY A 6 -18.99 19.93 -30.65
C GLY A 6 -19.78 18.61 -30.62
N PRO A 7 -19.73 17.82 -31.71
CA PRO A 7 -20.49 16.58 -31.82
C PRO A 7 -20.17 15.70 -30.61
N ARG A 8 -21.20 15.10 -30.01
CA ARG A 8 -21.02 14.08 -28.96
C ARG A 8 -20.30 12.91 -29.62
N GLU A 9 -18.96 12.92 -29.63
CA GLU A 9 -18.17 11.85 -30.21
C GLU A 9 -18.58 10.54 -29.54
N LEU A 10 -19.27 9.72 -30.32
CA LEU A 10 -19.72 8.39 -29.92
C LEU A 10 -18.48 7.58 -29.54
N TRP A 11 -18.60 6.78 -28.49
CA TRP A 11 -17.52 5.87 -28.09
C TRP A 11 -17.42 4.74 -29.09
N THR A 12 -16.22 4.52 -29.64
CA THR A 12 -15.99 3.38 -30.54
C THR A 12 -15.79 2.09 -29.76
N ASP A 13 -15.93 0.95 -30.44
CA ASP A 13 -15.73 -0.36 -29.81
C ASP A 13 -14.27 -0.55 -29.35
N GLU A 14 -13.31 0.00 -30.09
CA GLU A 14 -11.89 -0.01 -29.72
C GLU A 14 -11.65 0.80 -28.44
N GLU A 15 -12.26 1.99 -28.33
CA GLU A 15 -12.14 2.82 -27.12
C GLU A 15 -12.75 2.11 -25.90
N MET A 16 -13.88 1.43 -26.09
CA MET A 16 -14.52 0.65 -25.03
C MET A 16 -13.67 -0.57 -24.63
N GLU A 17 -12.99 -1.21 -25.58
CA GLU A 17 -12.09 -2.31 -25.30
C GLU A 17 -10.84 -1.87 -24.53
N ILE A 18 -10.30 -0.70 -24.86
CA ILE A 18 -9.23 -0.07 -24.09
C ILE A 18 -9.65 0.10 -22.63
N LEU A 19 -10.90 0.52 -22.36
CA LEU A 19 -11.42 0.59 -21.00
C LEU A 19 -11.54 -0.79 -20.35
N ARG A 20 -12.12 -1.78 -21.04
CA ARG A 20 -12.30 -3.14 -20.50
C ARG A 20 -10.98 -3.80 -20.09
N ILE A 21 -9.90 -3.52 -20.81
CA ILE A 21 -8.58 -4.10 -20.54
C ILE A 21 -7.77 -3.20 -19.59
N ASN A 22 -7.43 -1.99 -20.03
CA ASN A 22 -6.42 -1.15 -19.36
C ASN A 22 -6.98 -0.47 -18.11
N TYR A 23 -8.24 -0.02 -18.17
CA TYR A 23 -8.88 0.59 -17.00
C TYR A 23 -9.17 -0.46 -15.93
N ALA A 24 -9.71 -1.62 -16.32
CA ALA A 24 -9.97 -2.74 -15.41
C ALA A 24 -8.69 -3.28 -14.77
N ARG A 25 -7.61 -3.45 -15.53
CA ARG A 25 -6.30 -3.86 -15.01
C ARG A 25 -5.71 -2.85 -14.01
N GLY A 26 -6.10 -1.59 -14.13
CA GLY A 26 -5.66 -0.53 -13.23
C GLY A 26 -4.32 0.11 -13.62
N ASP A 27 -4.06 0.26 -14.92
CA ASP A 27 -2.83 0.88 -15.45
C ASP A 27 -2.65 2.35 -15.06
N GLY A 28 -3.68 2.93 -14.45
CA GLY A 28 -3.74 4.32 -14.05
C GLY A 28 -4.33 5.18 -15.14
N ILE A 29 -5.05 6.22 -14.70
CA ILE A 29 -5.81 7.09 -15.59
C ILE A 29 -4.93 7.79 -16.63
N SER A 30 -3.67 8.10 -16.29
CA SER A 30 -2.73 8.75 -17.22
C SER A 30 -2.38 7.86 -18.40
N SER A 31 -2.15 6.56 -18.18
CA SER A 31 -1.87 5.59 -19.24
C SER A 31 -3.10 5.39 -20.14
N VAL A 32 -4.29 5.27 -19.54
CA VAL A 32 -5.55 5.16 -20.29
C VAL A 32 -5.81 6.42 -21.14
N MET A 33 -5.46 7.61 -20.65
CA MET A 33 -5.59 8.86 -21.41
C MET A 33 -4.62 8.93 -22.61
N GLN A 34 -3.45 8.31 -22.54
CA GLN A 34 -2.52 8.24 -23.69
C GLN A 34 -3.07 7.35 -24.81
N LEU A 35 -3.81 6.30 -24.44
CA LEU A 35 -4.47 5.38 -25.39
C LEU A 35 -5.77 5.95 -25.97
N LEU A 36 -6.35 6.97 -25.35
CA LEU A 36 -7.62 7.60 -25.75
C LEU A 36 -7.43 9.12 -25.99
N PRO A 37 -6.68 9.50 -27.04
CA PRO A 37 -6.44 10.92 -27.34
C PRO A 37 -7.77 11.65 -27.58
N GLY A 38 -7.93 12.83 -26.98
CA GLY A 38 -9.18 13.61 -27.06
C GLY A 38 -10.23 13.26 -26.00
N ARG A 39 -10.11 12.13 -25.29
CA ARG A 39 -10.99 11.82 -24.15
C ARG A 39 -10.44 12.40 -22.85
N SER A 40 -11.26 13.22 -22.19
CA SER A 40 -10.92 13.75 -20.87
C SER A 40 -11.00 12.65 -19.80
N ARG A 41 -10.27 12.84 -18.70
CA ARG A 41 -10.40 12.02 -17.49
C ARG A 41 -11.86 11.82 -17.09
N LYS A 42 -12.64 12.90 -17.02
CA LYS A 42 -14.04 12.86 -16.59
C LYS A 42 -14.91 12.01 -17.51
N THR A 43 -14.73 12.11 -18.83
CA THR A 43 -15.48 11.32 -19.81
C THR A 43 -15.11 9.84 -19.76
N ILE A 44 -13.83 9.52 -19.53
CA ILE A 44 -13.36 8.15 -19.32
C ILE A 44 -14.01 7.53 -18.08
N PHE A 45 -14.00 8.25 -16.95
CA PHE A 45 -14.64 7.80 -15.72
C PHE A 45 -16.14 7.57 -15.90
N HIS A 46 -16.87 8.53 -16.48
CA HIS A 46 -18.30 8.36 -16.75
C HIS A 46 -18.57 7.15 -17.65
N LYS A 47 -17.78 6.96 -18.71
CA LYS A 47 -17.98 5.81 -19.60
C LYS A 47 -17.67 4.48 -18.90
N ALA A 48 -16.60 4.41 -18.11
CA ALA A 48 -16.27 3.23 -17.32
C ALA A 48 -17.42 2.87 -16.37
N ILE A 49 -18.01 3.86 -15.69
CA ILE A 49 -19.20 3.67 -14.85
C ILE A 49 -20.40 3.17 -15.68
N THR A 50 -20.69 3.80 -16.82
CA THR A 50 -21.78 3.36 -17.72
C THR A 50 -21.58 1.93 -18.23
N LEU A 51 -20.34 1.48 -18.41
CA LEU A 51 -20.00 0.12 -18.82
C LEU A 51 -19.85 -0.86 -17.66
N GLY A 52 -19.99 -0.41 -16.40
CA GLY A 52 -19.77 -1.24 -15.21
C GLY A 52 -18.31 -1.66 -14.99
N ILE A 53 -17.34 -0.97 -15.59
CA ILE A 53 -15.92 -1.30 -15.52
C ILE A 53 -15.32 -0.61 -14.29
N SER A 54 -14.88 -1.41 -13.33
CA SER A 54 -14.17 -0.94 -12.14
C SER A 54 -12.67 -1.14 -12.31
N SER A 55 -11.86 -0.17 -11.87
CA SER A 55 -10.42 -0.33 -11.88
C SER A 55 -9.98 -1.24 -10.74
N ALA A 56 -9.07 -2.18 -11.01
CA ALA A 56 -8.41 -2.97 -9.97
C ALA A 56 -7.64 -2.13 -8.94
N ARG A 57 -7.47 -0.82 -9.14
CA ARG A 57 -6.89 0.08 -8.12
C ARG A 57 -7.93 0.67 -7.16
N ASN A 58 -9.21 0.65 -7.52
CA ASN A 58 -10.28 1.14 -6.67
C ASN A 58 -10.63 0.07 -5.64
N TRP A 59 -10.92 0.50 -4.42
CA TRP A 59 -11.44 -0.38 -3.37
C TRP A 59 -12.95 -0.31 -3.38
N SER A 60 -13.62 -1.46 -3.48
CA SER A 60 -15.08 -1.53 -3.35
C SER A 60 -15.50 -1.34 -1.89
N GLU A 61 -16.77 -1.02 -1.69
CA GLU A 61 -17.32 -0.85 -0.35
C GLU A 61 -17.33 -2.19 0.40
N GLU A 62 -17.61 -3.29 -0.31
CA GLU A 62 -17.55 -4.67 0.20
C GLU A 62 -16.12 -5.05 0.61
N GLU A 63 -15.10 -4.72 -0.20
CA GLU A 63 -13.70 -4.97 0.17
C GLU A 63 -13.32 -4.20 1.44
N CYS A 64 -13.80 -2.97 1.59
CA CYS A 64 -13.58 -2.15 2.78
C CYS A 64 -14.28 -2.73 4.02
N LEU A 65 -15.51 -3.24 3.87
CA LEU A 65 -16.24 -3.90 4.97
C LEU A 65 -15.50 -5.16 5.44
N ILE A 66 -15.04 -5.99 4.49
CA ILE A 66 -14.26 -7.19 4.80
C ILE A 66 -12.95 -6.82 5.52
N LEU A 67 -12.30 -5.72 5.13
CA LEU A 67 -11.13 -5.19 5.83
C LEU A 67 -11.45 -4.82 7.28
N VAL A 68 -12.54 -4.10 7.53
CA VAL A 68 -12.94 -3.69 8.89
C VAL A 68 -13.20 -4.90 9.78
N GLU A 69 -13.89 -5.91 9.26
CA GLU A 69 -14.28 -7.10 10.03
C GLU A 69 -13.11 -8.07 10.26
N TYR A 70 -12.32 -8.35 9.22
CA TYR A 70 -11.36 -9.46 9.26
C TYR A 70 -9.89 -9.03 9.40
N TYR A 71 -9.52 -7.79 9.05
CA TYR A 71 -8.13 -7.34 9.21
C TYR A 71 -7.65 -7.31 10.67
N PRO A 72 -8.47 -6.93 11.68
CA PRO A 72 -8.04 -6.96 13.07
C PRO A 72 -7.55 -8.34 13.54
N VAL A 73 -8.16 -9.42 13.03
CA VAL A 73 -7.85 -10.81 13.42
C VAL A 73 -6.85 -11.46 12.47
N LEU A 74 -7.04 -11.31 11.16
CA LEU A 74 -6.27 -12.02 10.13
C LEU A 74 -5.08 -11.21 9.60
N GLY A 75 -5.06 -9.90 9.85
CA GLY A 75 -4.10 -8.97 9.26
C GLY A 75 -4.10 -9.04 7.74
N THR A 76 -2.91 -9.08 7.15
CA THR A 76 -2.76 -9.07 5.68
C THR A 76 -3.25 -10.33 4.98
N LYS A 77 -3.60 -11.39 5.71
CA LYS A 77 -4.16 -12.62 5.12
C LYS A 77 -5.55 -12.41 4.50
N VAL A 78 -6.27 -11.38 4.94
CA VAL A 78 -7.57 -10.97 4.34
C VAL A 78 -7.46 -10.74 2.83
N GLY A 79 -6.29 -10.36 2.33
CA GLY A 79 -6.05 -10.15 0.90
C GLY A 79 -6.36 -11.38 0.04
N LYS A 80 -6.16 -12.59 0.56
CA LYS A 80 -6.51 -13.82 -0.16
C LYS A 80 -8.01 -13.97 -0.41
N MET A 81 -8.85 -13.39 0.45
CA MET A 81 -10.32 -13.48 0.34
C MET A 81 -10.88 -12.49 -0.68
N ILE A 82 -10.25 -11.31 -0.79
CA ILE A 82 -10.67 -10.24 -1.70
C ILE A 82 -9.81 -10.14 -2.97
N GLY A 83 -8.94 -11.12 -3.23
CA GLY A 83 -8.05 -11.11 -4.41
C GLY A 83 -6.99 -10.01 -4.42
N ARG A 84 -6.61 -9.49 -3.24
CA ARG A 84 -5.62 -8.41 -3.07
C ARG A 84 -4.29 -8.91 -2.54
N THR A 85 -3.22 -8.20 -2.89
CA THR A 85 -1.90 -8.45 -2.33
C THR A 85 -1.85 -8.01 -0.87
N ALA A 86 -1.01 -8.68 -0.06
CA ALA A 86 -0.78 -8.31 1.33
C ALA A 86 -0.31 -6.86 1.51
N GLU A 87 0.42 -6.33 0.52
CA GLU A 87 0.86 -4.93 0.48
C GLU A 87 -0.32 -3.98 0.33
N ALA A 88 -1.18 -4.22 -0.67
CA ALA A 88 -2.35 -3.37 -0.94
C ALA A 88 -3.28 -3.32 0.28
N VAL A 89 -3.53 -4.48 0.89
CA VAL A 89 -4.32 -4.59 2.13
C VAL A 89 -3.71 -3.77 3.25
N ARG A 90 -2.39 -3.87 3.48
CA ARG A 90 -1.74 -3.12 4.57
C ARG A 90 -1.83 -1.61 4.35
N ILE A 91 -1.61 -1.16 3.12
CA ILE A 91 -1.74 0.25 2.75
C ILE A 91 -3.17 0.71 3.01
N LYS A 92 -4.18 -0.06 2.55
CA LYS A 92 -5.57 0.32 2.71
C LYS A 92 -6.02 0.28 4.17
N ALA A 93 -5.64 -0.73 4.93
CA ALA A 93 -5.91 -0.79 6.36
C ALA A 93 -5.28 0.40 7.10
N SER A 94 -4.07 0.80 6.73
CA SER A 94 -3.43 2.00 7.29
C SER A 94 -4.15 3.29 6.92
N ASP A 95 -4.62 3.42 5.67
CA ASP A 95 -5.44 4.54 5.18
C ASP A 95 -6.78 4.63 5.95
N MET A 96 -7.39 3.48 6.25
CA MET A 96 -8.61 3.37 7.04
C MET A 96 -8.38 3.41 8.56
N GLY A 97 -7.12 3.48 9.03
CA GLY A 97 -6.79 3.47 10.45
C GLY A 97 -7.01 2.13 11.18
N ILE A 98 -7.27 1.04 10.45
CA ILE A 98 -7.51 -0.30 11.01
C ILE A 98 -6.17 -0.94 11.37
N LYS A 99 -6.10 -1.51 12.57
CA LYS A 99 -4.90 -2.18 13.09
C LYS A 99 -5.21 -3.62 13.44
N VAL A 100 -4.19 -4.47 13.38
CA VAL A 100 -4.27 -5.83 13.89
C VAL A 100 -4.38 -5.77 15.41
N GLU A 101 -5.31 -6.52 15.99
CA GLU A 101 -5.50 -6.61 17.43
C GLU A 101 -4.25 -7.20 18.11
N GLY A 102 -3.94 -6.68 19.30
CA GLY A 102 -2.76 -7.09 20.06
C GLY A 102 -1.41 -6.64 19.47
N LEU A 103 -1.40 -5.99 18.30
CA LEU A 103 -0.17 -5.44 17.73
C LEU A 103 0.16 -4.08 18.37
N THR A 104 0.88 -4.11 19.49
CA THR A 104 1.44 -2.88 20.07
C THR A 104 2.49 -2.30 19.12
N PRO A 105 2.51 -0.97 18.87
CA PRO A 105 3.57 -0.33 18.12
C PRO A 105 4.93 -0.72 18.68
N ALA A 106 5.89 -1.03 17.80
CA ALA A 106 7.24 -1.36 18.25
C ALA A 106 7.80 -0.22 19.10
N ARG A 107 8.19 -0.52 20.34
CA ARG A 107 8.84 0.44 21.25
C ARG A 107 10.03 1.08 20.55
N LYS A 108 10.02 2.41 20.38
CA LYS A 108 11.14 3.17 19.81
C LYS A 108 12.40 2.96 20.65
N TRP A 109 13.57 2.86 20.02
CA TRP A 109 14.86 2.85 20.72
C TRP A 109 15.16 4.26 21.22
N SER A 110 15.49 4.40 22.50
CA SER A 110 15.94 5.69 23.05
C SER A 110 17.35 6.03 22.59
N GLU A 111 17.76 7.28 22.78
CA GLU A 111 19.12 7.72 22.50
C GLU A 111 20.14 7.01 23.39
N ASP A 112 19.81 6.77 24.67
CA ASP A 112 20.66 6.02 25.60
C ASP A 112 20.83 4.56 25.18
N GLU A 113 19.73 3.89 24.83
CA GLU A 113 19.79 2.50 24.35
C GLU A 113 20.59 2.40 23.05
N THR A 114 20.43 3.37 22.16
CA THR A 114 21.18 3.45 20.91
C THR A 114 22.66 3.69 21.17
N SER A 115 23.01 4.60 22.07
CA SER A 115 24.40 4.91 22.45
C SER A 115 25.06 3.71 23.12
N LEU A 116 24.35 3.01 24.01
CA LEU A 116 24.82 1.77 24.63
C LEU A 116 25.05 0.68 23.58
N LEU A 117 24.14 0.53 22.62
CA LEU A 117 24.28 -0.44 21.53
C LEU A 117 25.51 -0.12 20.66
N LEU A 118 25.70 1.15 20.29
CA LEU A 118 26.83 1.61 19.46
C LEU A 118 28.18 1.36 20.14
N LYS A 119 28.28 1.65 21.45
CA LYS A 119 29.49 1.41 22.26
C LYS A 119 29.89 -0.06 22.39
N ASN A 120 28.96 -1.00 22.13
CA ASN A 120 29.17 -2.44 22.33
C ASN A 120 28.97 -3.24 21.02
N LEU A 121 29.07 -2.60 19.83
CA LEU A 121 28.82 -3.26 18.54
C LEU A 121 29.84 -4.36 18.16
N ASP A 122 31.04 -4.24 18.73
CA ASP A 122 32.18 -5.14 18.62
C ASP A 122 31.99 -6.45 19.41
N LYS A 123 31.18 -6.41 20.48
CA LYS A 123 30.88 -7.58 21.32
C LYS A 123 30.07 -8.66 20.61
N THR A 124 30.02 -9.85 21.23
CA THR A 124 29.24 -10.97 20.71
C THR A 124 27.73 -10.67 20.79
N PRO A 125 26.90 -11.30 19.93
CA PRO A 125 25.45 -11.13 20.00
C PRO A 125 24.84 -11.50 21.35
N ALA A 126 25.44 -12.46 22.07
CA ALA A 126 24.97 -12.90 23.38
C ALA A 126 25.19 -11.82 24.44
N GLU A 127 26.40 -11.25 24.52
CA GLU A 127 26.72 -10.18 25.45
C GLU A 127 25.87 -8.93 25.22
N ILE A 128 25.65 -8.56 23.95
CA ILE A 128 24.81 -7.42 23.61
C ILE A 128 23.37 -7.65 24.05
N ARG A 129 22.82 -8.88 23.92
CA ARG A 129 21.47 -9.19 24.41
C ARG A 129 21.37 -9.04 25.93
N SER A 130 22.40 -9.44 26.67
CA SER A 130 22.44 -9.30 28.13
C SER A 130 22.41 -7.84 28.60
N LEU A 131 22.82 -6.88 27.76
CA LEU A 131 22.76 -5.44 28.07
C LEU A 131 21.35 -4.84 27.95
N PHE A 132 20.39 -5.55 27.35
CA PHE A 132 19.02 -5.06 27.12
C PHE A 132 17.97 -6.07 27.62
N PRO A 133 17.85 -6.31 28.94
CA PRO A 133 16.91 -7.28 29.50
C PRO A 133 15.44 -6.94 29.21
N ASP A 134 15.11 -5.66 29.08
CA ASP A 134 13.75 -5.17 28.79
C ASP A 134 13.38 -5.23 27.30
N ARG A 135 14.29 -5.71 26.44
CA ARG A 135 14.09 -5.82 25.00
C ARG A 135 14.06 -7.27 24.58
N THR A 136 13.18 -7.58 23.62
CA THR A 136 13.19 -8.91 23.02
C THR A 136 14.50 -9.14 22.25
N PRO A 137 15.07 -10.37 22.27
CA PRO A 137 16.31 -10.69 21.55
C PRO A 137 16.25 -10.37 20.05
N ALA A 138 15.07 -10.48 19.44
CA ALA A 138 14.83 -10.12 18.04
C ALA A 138 14.97 -8.61 17.80
N SER A 139 14.45 -7.77 18.72
CA SER A 139 14.58 -6.31 18.65
C SER A 139 16.05 -5.88 18.71
N VAL A 140 16.82 -6.43 19.65
CA VAL A 140 18.25 -6.17 19.81
C VAL A 140 19.05 -6.58 18.58
N SER A 141 18.79 -7.79 18.07
CA SER A 141 19.47 -8.32 16.88
C SER A 141 19.20 -7.46 15.64
N LYS A 142 17.95 -7.02 15.45
CA LYS A 142 17.55 -6.15 14.33
C LYS A 142 18.19 -4.77 14.43
N ALA A 143 18.24 -4.18 15.62
CA ALA A 143 18.88 -2.89 15.85
C ALA A 143 20.39 -2.95 15.57
N ARG A 144 21.08 -4.00 16.07
CA ARG A 144 22.50 -4.23 15.78
C ARG A 144 22.77 -4.33 14.27
N LEU A 145 21.99 -5.14 13.56
CA LEU A 145 22.15 -5.31 12.11
C LEU A 145 21.92 -4.00 11.35
N LYS A 146 20.91 -3.22 11.75
CA LYS A 146 20.62 -1.90 11.17
C LYS A 146 21.84 -0.96 11.28
N TRP A 147 22.44 -0.86 12.47
CA TRP A 147 23.59 0.02 12.70
C TRP A 147 24.86 -0.48 12.03
N LYS A 148 25.12 -1.79 12.02
CA LYS A 148 26.24 -2.37 11.25
C LYS A 148 26.13 -2.02 9.76
N LYS A 149 24.94 -2.17 9.17
CA LYS A 149 24.70 -1.75 7.78
C LYS A 149 24.90 -0.26 7.60
N LYS A 150 24.41 0.58 8.52
CA LYS A 150 24.54 2.04 8.42
C LYS A 150 25.99 2.52 8.47
N LEU A 151 26.85 1.87 9.27
CA LEU A 151 28.28 2.18 9.39
C LEU A 151 29.12 1.64 8.21
N GLN A 152 28.60 0.68 7.46
CA GLN A 152 29.26 0.11 6.27
C GLN A 152 28.88 0.82 4.96
N ARG A 153 27.97 1.81 5.01
CA ARG A 153 27.65 2.62 3.83
C ARG A 153 28.74 3.69 3.68
N PRO A 154 29.38 3.81 2.51
CA PRO A 154 30.37 4.85 2.24
C PRO A 154 29.75 6.24 2.27
#